data_AF-A0A2P4T4H0-F1
#
_entry.id   AF-A0A2P4T4H0-F1
#
_cell.length_a   1.000
_cell.length_b   1.000
_cell.length_c   1.000
_cell.angle_alpha   90.00
_cell.angle_beta   90.00
_cell.angle_gamma   90.00
#
_symmetry.space_group_name_H-M   'P 1'
#
loop_
_entity.id
_entity.type
_entity.pdbx_description
1 polymer ?
#
loop_
_entity_poly.entity_id
_entity_poly.type
_entity_poly.pdbx_seq_one_letter_code
_entity_poly.pdbx_strand_id
1 'polypeptide(L)'
;ELKAPLEEYVNKRYPGLVKVVRNQKREGLIRARIEGWKAATGHVTGFFDAHVEFTAGWAEPVLSRIQENRRRVILPSIDNIKQDNFEVQRYENSAHGYSWELWCMYISPPKDWWDAGDPSLPIRYVA
;
A
#
# COMPACT_ATOMS: atom_id res chain seq x y z
N GLU A 1 15.62 6.54 21.03
CA GLU A 1 15.11 7.28 19.84
C GLU A 1 15.76 6.71 18.58
N LEU A 2 15.05 6.68 17.45
CA LEU A 2 15.52 6.02 16.23
C LEU A 2 16.68 6.73 15.50
N LYS A 3 16.82 8.06 15.64
CA LYS A 3 17.84 8.98 15.05
C LYS A 3 19.07 8.32 14.35
N ALA A 4 20.26 8.48 14.91
CA ALA A 4 21.49 7.93 14.34
C ALA A 4 21.49 6.38 14.25
N PRO A 5 20.95 5.63 15.24
CA PRO A 5 20.96 4.17 15.16
C PRO A 5 20.24 3.58 13.93
N LEU A 6 19.13 4.20 13.51
CA LEU A 6 18.40 3.77 12.31
C LEU A 6 19.21 4.02 11.04
N GLU A 7 19.88 5.18 10.94
CA GLU A 7 20.71 5.51 9.78
C GLU A 7 21.90 4.55 9.68
N GLU A 8 22.56 4.27 10.79
CA GLU A 8 23.66 3.31 10.84
C GLU A 8 23.20 1.91 10.41
N TYR A 9 22.08 1.44 10.96
CA TYR A 9 21.51 0.15 10.61
C TYR A 9 21.18 0.05 9.10
N VAL A 10 20.50 1.06 8.56
CA VAL A 10 20.08 1.12 7.16
C VAL A 10 21.29 1.20 6.23
N ASN A 11 22.24 2.08 6.50
CA ASN A 11 23.43 2.26 5.67
C ASN A 11 24.30 1.01 5.63
N LYS A 12 24.40 0.29 6.76
CA LYS A 12 25.15 -0.97 6.85
C LYS A 12 24.45 -2.12 6.12
N ARG A 13 23.12 -2.23 6.23
CA ARG A 13 22.37 -3.40 5.73
C ARG A 13 21.91 -3.25 4.28
N TYR A 14 21.61 -2.03 3.84
CA TYR A 14 20.99 -1.71 2.55
C TYR A 14 21.65 -0.48 1.88
N PRO A 15 22.98 -0.51 1.66
CA PRO A 15 23.72 0.66 1.18
C PRO A 15 23.17 1.16 -0.15
N GLY A 16 22.74 2.43 -0.19
CA GLY A 16 22.18 3.09 -1.37
C GLY A 16 20.75 2.70 -1.76
N LEU A 17 20.25 1.56 -1.25
CA LEU A 17 18.91 1.04 -1.56
C LEU A 17 17.82 1.69 -0.70
N VAL A 18 18.05 1.79 0.61
CA VAL A 18 17.10 2.39 1.55
C VAL A 18 17.61 3.75 2.01
N LYS A 19 16.76 4.77 1.94
CA LYS A 19 17.08 6.16 2.29
C LYS A 19 16.14 6.66 3.38
N VAL A 20 16.68 7.32 4.40
CA VAL A 20 15.89 7.97 5.45
C VAL A 20 15.76 9.46 5.13
N VAL A 21 14.53 9.91 4.86
CA VAL A 21 14.22 11.34 4.66
C VAL A 21 13.66 11.91 5.96
N ARG A 22 14.27 12.99 6.48
CA ARG A 22 13.85 13.62 7.74
C ARG A 22 13.19 14.97 7.54
N ASN A 23 11.98 15.10 8.07
CA ASN A 23 11.31 16.40 8.19
C ASN A 23 11.91 17.18 9.36
N GLN A 24 12.05 18.50 9.20
CA GLN A 24 12.59 19.40 10.24
C GLN A 24 11.63 19.59 11.42
N LYS A 25 10.35 19.26 11.23
CA LYS A 25 9.29 19.33 12.26
C LYS A 25 8.24 18.25 12.03
N ARG A 26 7.29 18.10 12.97
CA ARG A 26 6.17 17.17 12.84
C ARG A 26 5.18 17.66 11.78
N GLU A 27 5.20 17.00 10.63
CA GLU A 27 4.37 17.39 9.48
C GLU A 27 3.01 16.67 9.40
N GLY A 28 2.90 15.48 9.99
CA GLY A 28 1.75 14.59 9.81
C GLY A 28 1.86 13.68 8.57
N LEU A 29 0.99 12.68 8.47
CA LEU A 29 1.09 11.59 7.48
C LEU A 29 1.13 12.09 6.03
N ILE A 30 0.21 12.99 5.66
CA ILE A 30 0.05 13.45 4.27
C ILE A 30 1.33 14.15 3.78
N ARG A 31 1.80 15.14 4.54
CA ARG A 31 3.00 15.90 4.18
C ARG A 31 4.27 15.03 4.23
N ALA A 32 4.37 14.10 5.18
CA ALA A 32 5.46 13.14 5.20
C ALA A 32 5.50 12.24 3.94
N ARG A 33 4.34 11.77 3.46
CA ARG A 33 4.24 11.02 2.20
C ARG A 33 4.67 11.86 0.99
N ILE A 34 4.30 13.15 0.95
CA ILE A 34 4.72 14.07 -0.11
C ILE A 34 6.24 14.27 -0.13
N GLU A 35 6.87 14.48 1.03
CA GLU A 35 8.34 14.61 1.10
C GLU A 35 9.05 13.31 0.66
N GLY A 36 8.50 12.15 1.03
CA GLY A 36 8.98 10.86 0.52
C GLY A 36 8.85 10.73 -1.00
N TRP A 37 7.71 11.15 -1.57
CA TRP A 37 7.51 11.15 -3.03
C TRP A 37 8.52 12.05 -3.74
N LYS A 38 8.75 13.29 -3.29
CA LYS A 38 9.73 14.19 -3.90
C LYS A 38 11.14 13.59 -3.97
N ALA A 39 11.50 12.75 -3.01
CA ALA A 39 12.79 12.06 -2.97
C ALA A 39 12.83 10.76 -3.81
N ALA A 40 11.67 10.21 -4.18
CA ALA A 40 11.57 8.99 -4.96
C ALA A 40 11.99 9.23 -6.42
N THR A 41 12.67 8.25 -7.01
CA THR A 41 13.20 8.32 -8.39
C THR A 41 12.68 7.20 -9.30
N GLY A 42 11.90 6.26 -8.76
CA GLY A 42 11.33 5.15 -9.52
C GLY A 42 10.19 5.58 -10.45
N HIS A 43 9.96 4.81 -11.52
CA HIS A 43 8.87 5.04 -12.47
C HIS A 43 7.46 4.82 -11.89
N VAL A 44 7.38 4.08 -10.78
CA VAL A 44 6.18 3.79 -9.99
C VAL A 44 6.54 4.03 -8.52
N THR A 45 5.65 4.67 -7.77
CA THR A 45 5.82 4.92 -6.34
C THR A 45 4.71 4.23 -5.56
N GLY A 46 5.09 3.39 -4.60
CA GLY A 46 4.16 2.77 -3.65
C GLY A 46 4.23 3.47 -2.29
N PHE A 47 3.10 3.55 -1.60
CA PHE A 47 3.03 4.08 -0.23
C PHE A 47 2.61 2.94 0.70
N PHE A 48 3.42 2.71 1.72
CA PHE A 48 3.21 1.65 2.70
C PHE A 48 3.34 2.21 4.10
N ASP A 49 2.58 1.65 5.02
CA ASP A 49 2.72 1.99 6.44
C ASP A 49 3.95 1.28 7.02
N ALA A 50 4.47 1.81 8.14
CA ALA A 50 5.73 1.32 8.73
C ALA A 50 5.62 -0.07 9.40
N HIS A 51 4.44 -0.68 9.38
CA HIS A 51 4.06 -1.90 10.10
C HIS A 51 3.24 -2.81 9.18
N VAL A 52 3.77 -3.07 7.99
CA VAL A 52 3.19 -4.01 7.02
C VAL A 52 4.18 -5.12 6.69
N GLU A 53 3.67 -6.27 6.30
CA GLU A 53 4.45 -7.38 5.77
C GLU A 53 3.97 -7.72 4.35
N PHE A 54 4.91 -8.09 3.49
CA PHE A 54 4.61 -8.39 2.09
C PHE A 54 4.68 -9.89 1.84
N THR A 55 3.67 -10.42 1.14
CA THR A 55 3.69 -11.80 0.65
C THR A 55 4.63 -11.93 -0.56
N ALA A 56 5.12 -13.14 -0.80
CA ALA A 56 5.92 -13.41 -1.99
C ALA A 56 5.09 -13.15 -3.26
N GLY A 57 5.67 -12.46 -4.24
CA GLY A 57 5.02 -12.16 -5.52
C GLY A 57 3.97 -11.05 -5.47
N TRP A 58 3.95 -10.21 -4.42
CA TRP A 58 2.95 -9.15 -4.28
C TRP A 58 3.08 -8.03 -5.33
N ALA A 59 4.28 -7.79 -5.84
CA ALA A 59 4.60 -6.60 -6.64
C ALA A 59 4.28 -6.79 -8.12
N GLU A 60 4.54 -7.96 -8.67
CA GLU A 60 4.36 -8.33 -10.07
C GLU A 60 2.94 -8.08 -10.59
N PRO A 61 1.85 -8.53 -9.91
CA PRO A 61 0.49 -8.24 -10.37
C PRO A 61 0.18 -6.74 -10.33
N VAL A 62 0.67 -6.02 -9.32
CA VAL A 62 0.46 -4.56 -9.20
C VAL A 62 1.16 -3.82 -10.35
N LEU A 63 2.43 -4.13 -10.59
CA LEU A 63 3.24 -3.49 -11.63
C LEU A 63 2.73 -3.81 -13.03
N SER A 64 2.31 -5.05 -13.29
CA SER A 64 1.70 -5.46 -14.56
C SER A 64 0.45 -4.62 -14.88
N ARG A 65 -0.44 -4.44 -13.90
CA ARG A 65 -1.65 -3.63 -14.09
C ARG A 65 -1.36 -2.15 -14.36
N ILE A 66 -0.30 -1.59 -13.75
CA ILE A 66 0.15 -0.22 -14.02
C ILE A 66 0.79 -0.11 -15.40
N GLN A 67 1.53 -1.14 -15.83
CA GLN A 67 2.15 -1.19 -17.15
C GLN A 67 1.10 -1.19 -18.27
N GLU A 68 0.03 -1.98 -18.12
CA GLU A 68 -1.11 -2.00 -19.05
C GLU A 68 -1.76 -0.62 -19.22
N ASN A 69 -1.84 0.18 -18.15
CA ASN A 69 -2.37 1.54 -18.21
C ASN A 69 -1.78 2.41 -17.09
N ARG A 70 -0.89 3.33 -17.46
CA ARG A 70 -0.16 4.22 -16.55
C ARG A 70 -1.03 5.25 -15.80
N ARG A 71 -2.32 5.35 -16.12
CA ARG A 71 -3.29 6.19 -15.39
C ARG A 71 -3.96 5.46 -14.21
N ARG A 72 -3.69 4.16 -14.04
CA ARG A 72 -4.28 3.38 -12.94
C ARG A 72 -3.52 3.63 -11.63
N VAL A 73 -4.30 3.79 -10.57
CA VAL A 73 -3.83 3.70 -9.18
C VAL A 73 -4.31 2.36 -8.64
N ILE A 74 -3.40 1.56 -8.12
CA ILE A 74 -3.70 0.21 -7.63
C ILE A 74 -3.59 0.19 -6.12
N LEU A 75 -4.60 -0.40 -5.48
CA LEU A 75 -4.58 -0.77 -4.08
C LEU A 75 -4.61 -2.31 -4.02
N PRO A 76 -3.55 -2.96 -3.50
CA PRO A 76 -3.57 -4.42 -3.31
C PRO A 76 -4.58 -4.80 -2.22
N SER A 77 -4.94 -6.08 -2.15
CA SER A 77 -5.66 -6.61 -0.99
C SER A 77 -4.82 -6.42 0.28
N ILE A 78 -5.48 -6.08 1.39
CA ILE A 78 -4.84 -5.80 2.67
C ILE A 78 -5.43 -6.77 3.70
N ASP A 79 -4.61 -7.73 4.11
CA ASP A 79 -4.94 -8.65 5.20
C ASP A 79 -4.60 -8.01 6.55
N ASN A 80 -5.30 -8.45 7.60
CA ASN A 80 -5.05 -7.96 8.96
C ASN A 80 -3.94 -8.78 9.63
N ILE A 81 -2.98 -8.09 10.27
CA ILE A 81 -2.03 -8.71 11.18
C ILE A 81 -2.48 -8.36 12.60
N LYS A 82 -2.93 -9.35 13.36
CA LYS A 82 -3.45 -9.12 14.71
C LYS A 82 -2.37 -8.54 15.62
N GLN A 83 -2.69 -7.48 16.34
CA GLN A 83 -1.74 -6.76 17.19
C GLN A 83 -1.21 -7.58 18.37
N ASP A 84 -2.02 -8.50 18.91
CA ASP A 84 -1.75 -9.26 20.12
C ASP A 84 -0.82 -10.47 19.87
N ASN A 85 -0.98 -11.15 18.74
CA ASN A 85 -0.29 -12.40 18.45
C ASN A 85 0.40 -12.46 17.08
N PHE A 86 0.33 -11.38 16.27
CA PHE A 86 0.88 -11.29 14.92
C PHE A 86 0.34 -12.34 13.93
N GLU A 87 -0.80 -12.96 14.24
CA GLU A 87 -1.47 -13.89 13.34
C GLU A 87 -2.07 -13.12 12.15
N VAL A 88 -1.84 -13.64 10.94
CA VAL A 88 -2.43 -13.09 9.72
C VAL A 88 -3.86 -13.59 9.58
N GLN A 89 -4.81 -12.65 9.61
CA GLN A 89 -6.20 -12.89 9.29
C GLN A 89 -6.50 -12.38 7.88
N ARG A 90 -6.77 -13.32 6.97
CA ARG A 90 -7.13 -13.00 5.59
C ARG A 90 -8.50 -12.34 5.51
N TYR A 91 -8.60 -11.28 4.71
CA TYR A 91 -9.86 -10.60 4.43
C TYR A 91 -10.41 -11.01 3.08
N GLU A 92 -11.74 -11.00 2.96
CA GLU A 92 -12.38 -11.19 1.66
C GLU A 92 -12.15 -9.96 0.78
N ASN A 93 -11.98 -10.21 -0.52
CA ASN A 93 -11.80 -9.14 -1.49
C ASN A 93 -13.00 -8.19 -1.45
N SER A 94 -12.70 -6.92 -1.22
CA SER A 94 -13.69 -5.87 -1.04
C SER A 94 -13.27 -4.63 -1.84
N ALA A 95 -14.26 -3.91 -2.35
CA ALA A 95 -14.03 -2.55 -2.82
C ALA A 95 -13.94 -1.60 -1.62
N HIS A 96 -13.28 -0.46 -1.82
CA HIS A 96 -13.35 0.65 -0.88
C HIS A 96 -14.44 1.63 -1.31
N GLY A 97 -15.16 2.17 -0.33
CA GLY A 97 -16.07 3.29 -0.52
C GLY A 97 -16.15 4.16 0.73
N TYR A 98 -17.13 5.07 0.73
CA TYR A 98 -17.34 6.00 1.82
C TYR A 98 -18.81 6.05 2.22
N SER A 99 -19.08 6.14 3.52
CA SER A 99 -20.39 6.52 4.02
C SER A 99 -20.68 8.01 3.76
N TRP A 100 -21.91 8.46 4.00
CA TRP A 100 -22.27 9.87 3.84
C TRP A 100 -21.60 10.79 4.86
N GLU A 101 -21.14 10.25 5.99
CA GLU A 101 -20.28 10.94 6.95
C GLU A 101 -18.79 10.88 6.58
N LEU A 102 -18.45 10.35 5.39
CA LEU A 102 -17.11 10.22 4.83
C LEU A 102 -16.20 9.23 5.57
N TRP A 103 -16.78 8.24 6.27
CA TRP A 103 -16.02 7.12 6.82
C TRP A 103 -15.66 6.13 5.73
N CYS A 104 -14.38 5.72 5.69
CA CYS A 104 -13.94 4.64 4.82
C CYS A 104 -14.63 3.33 5.23
N MET A 105 -15.13 2.59 4.25
CA MET A 105 -15.78 1.31 4.46
C MET A 105 -15.42 0.30 3.36
N TYR A 106 -15.56 -0.98 3.69
CA TYR A 106 -15.48 -2.07 2.74
C TYR A 106 -16.85 -2.34 2.13
N ILE A 107 -16.89 -2.47 0.80
CA ILE A 107 -18.10 -2.75 0.03
C ILE A 107 -17.90 -4.09 -0.68
N SER A 108 -18.87 -4.98 -0.55
CA SER A 108 -18.87 -6.25 -1.28
C SER A 108 -18.81 -5.99 -2.79
N PRO A 109 -17.92 -6.67 -3.53
CA PRO A 109 -17.89 -6.57 -4.99
C PRO A 109 -19.24 -6.99 -5.60
N PRO A 110 -19.61 -6.45 -6.79
CA PRO A 110 -20.82 -6.86 -7.48
C PRO A 110 -20.75 -8.33 -7.90
N LYS A 111 -21.91 -8.97 -8.04
CA LYS A 111 -22.00 -10.42 -8.36
C LYS A 111 -21.22 -10.79 -9.63
N ASP A 112 -21.31 -9.99 -10.69
CA ASP A 112 -20.61 -10.25 -11.96
C ASP A 112 -19.09 -10.37 -11.80
N TRP A 113 -18.50 -9.69 -10.81
CA TRP A 113 -17.08 -9.81 -10.50
C TRP A 113 -16.74 -11.21 -9.96
N TRP A 114 -17.61 -11.77 -9.11
CA TRP A 114 -17.48 -13.14 -8.61
C TRP A 114 -17.73 -14.18 -9.70
N ASP A 115 -18.77 -13.96 -10.52
CA ASP A 115 -19.13 -14.86 -11.61
C ASP A 115 -18.02 -14.97 -12.68
N ALA A 116 -17.19 -13.93 -12.83
CA ALA A 116 -16.03 -13.96 -13.72
C ALA A 116 -14.92 -14.93 -13.26
N GLY A 117 -14.89 -15.34 -11.99
CA GLY A 117 -13.97 -16.35 -11.45
C GLY A 117 -12.49 -15.95 -11.41
N ASP A 118 -12.12 -14.73 -11.83
CA ASP A 118 -10.76 -14.21 -11.79
C ASP A 118 -10.65 -13.10 -10.72
N PRO A 119 -10.09 -13.41 -9.53
CA PRO A 119 -9.97 -12.45 -8.43
C PRO A 119 -8.92 -11.36 -8.70
N SER A 120 -8.16 -11.45 -9.80
CA SER A 120 -7.22 -10.39 -10.22
C SER A 120 -7.88 -9.29 -11.05
N LEU A 121 -9.13 -9.47 -11.46
CA LEU A 121 -9.87 -8.46 -12.22
C LEU A 121 -10.14 -7.24 -11.34
N PRO A 122 -10.05 -6.01 -11.89
CA PRO A 122 -10.47 -4.84 -11.14
C PRO A 122 -11.97 -4.94 -10.84
N ILE A 123 -12.35 -4.58 -9.61
CA ILE A 123 -13.76 -4.42 -9.26
C ILE A 123 -14.30 -3.26 -10.09
N ARG A 124 -15.33 -3.53 -10.92
CA ARG A 124 -16.01 -2.53 -11.74
C ARG A 124 -17.42 -2.38 -11.22
N TYR A 125 -17.80 -1.18 -10.81
CA TYR A 125 -19.20 -0.85 -10.63
C TYR A 125 -19.71 -0.28 -11.96
N VAL A 126 -20.69 -0.94 -12.57
CA VAL A 126 -21.44 -0.34 -13.69
C VAL A 126 -22.48 0.56 -13.03
N ALA A 127 -22.33 1.87 -13.21
CA ALA A 127 -23.35 2.84 -12.81
C ALA A 127 -24.56 2.73 -13.73
#